data_AF-A0A833H8R5-F1
#
_entry.id   AF-A0A833H8R5-F1
#
_cell.length_a   1.000
_cell.length_b   1.000
_cell.length_c   1.000
_cell.angle_alpha   90.00
_cell.angle_beta   90.00
_cell.angle_gamma   90.00
#
_symmetry.space_group_name_H-M   'P 1'
#
loop_
_entity.id
_entity.type
_entity.pdbx_description
1 polymer ?
#
loop_
_entity_poly.entity_id
_entity_poly.type
_entity_poly.pdbx_seq_one_letter_code
_entity_poly.pdbx_strand_id
1 'polypeptide(L)'
;LFAQAPDDARRERLREEVGDLLFAAANLARHLEVDPEAALAGANLKFRRRFAAVEAGLAARSRRLEDATLEEMDELWEEAKRAERLTPPPSRRSP
;
A
#
# COMPACT_ATOMS: atom_id res chain seq x y z
N LEU A 1 -9.22 41.49 1.19
CA LEU A 1 -8.95 40.93 2.54
C LEU A 1 -10.32 40.69 3.16
N PHE A 2 -10.95 39.52 3.18
CA PHE A 2 -10.51 38.14 3.37
C PHE A 2 -11.57 37.20 2.78
N ALA A 3 -11.18 36.16 2.04
CA ALA A 3 -12.01 34.96 1.79
C ALA A 3 -11.18 33.86 1.09
N GLN A 4 -10.28 33.21 1.83
CA GLN A 4 -9.69 31.91 1.45
C GLN A 4 -10.07 30.83 2.48
N ALA A 5 -11.35 30.75 2.85
CA ALA A 5 -11.85 29.85 3.90
C ALA A 5 -12.68 28.61 3.48
N PRO A 6 -13.08 28.34 2.21
CA PRO A 6 -13.86 27.14 1.90
C PRO A 6 -13.03 25.85 1.81
N ASP A 7 -11.73 25.95 1.53
CA ASP A 7 -10.89 24.77 1.32
C ASP A 7 -10.54 24.10 2.64
N ASP A 8 -10.15 24.83 3.69
CA ASP A 8 -9.74 24.24 4.96
C ASP A 8 -10.88 23.48 5.65
N ALA A 9 -12.07 24.07 5.69
CA ALA A 9 -13.25 23.40 6.26
C ALA A 9 -13.66 22.14 5.48
N ARG A 10 -13.49 22.15 4.14
CA ARG A 10 -13.74 20.97 3.30
C ARG A 10 -12.67 19.90 3.52
N ARG A 11 -11.40 20.31 3.66
CA ARG A 11 -10.27 19.41 3.93
C ARG A 11 -10.39 18.75 5.30
N GLU A 12 -10.86 19.48 6.32
CA GLU A 12 -11.08 18.91 7.64
C GLU A 12 -12.20 17.87 7.63
N ARG A 13 -13.35 18.17 7.00
CA ARG A 13 -14.42 17.17 6.84
C ARG A 13 -13.94 15.92 6.10
N LEU A 14 -13.15 16.09 5.04
CA LEU A 14 -12.58 14.93 4.33
C LEU A 14 -11.65 14.11 5.24
N ARG A 15 -10.86 14.77 6.09
CA ARG A 15 -10.00 14.10 7.07
C ARG A 15 -10.82 13.32 8.10
N GLU A 16 -11.93 13.87 8.58
CA GLU A 16 -12.88 13.20 9.48
C GLU A 16 -13.47 11.94 8.83
N GLU A 17 -14.00 12.05 7.61
CA GLU A 17 -14.58 10.91 6.87
C GLU A 17 -13.56 9.80 6.59
N VAL A 18 -12.32 10.16 6.24
CA VAL A 18 -11.23 9.18 6.07
C VAL A 18 -10.89 8.51 7.41
N GLY A 19 -10.90 9.27 8.51
CA GLY A 19 -10.72 8.74 9.86
C GLY A 19 -11.80 7.72 10.24
N ASP A 20 -13.06 8.03 9.99
CA ASP A 20 -14.20 7.15 10.26
C ASP A 20 -14.13 5.86 9.44
N LEU A 21 -13.75 5.95 8.16
CA LEU A 21 -13.53 4.78 7.31
C LEU A 21 -12.41 3.87 7.86
N LEU A 22 -11.27 4.45 8.26
CA LEU A 22 -10.16 3.69 8.83
C LEU A 22 -10.54 3.04 10.16
N PHE A 23 -11.28 3.76 11.01
CA PHE A 23 -11.81 3.23 12.27
C PHE A 23 -12.79 2.09 12.04
N ALA A 24 -13.72 2.23 11.10
CA ALA A 24 -14.67 1.18 10.72
C ALA A 24 -13.93 -0.06 10.20
N ALA A 25 -12.91 0.09 9.35
CA ALA A 25 -12.10 -1.00 8.85
C ALA A 25 -11.34 -1.73 9.97
N ALA A 26 -10.74 -0.98 10.91
CA ALA A 26 -10.06 -1.56 12.07
C ALA A 26 -11.03 -2.32 13.00
N ASN A 27 -12.26 -1.81 13.18
CA ASN A 27 -13.27 -2.50 13.97
C ASN A 27 -13.79 -3.77 13.28
N LEU A 28 -13.96 -3.72 11.96
CA LEU A 28 -14.30 -4.92 11.19
C LEU A 28 -13.24 -6.00 11.36
N ALA A 29 -11.94 -5.64 11.27
CA ALA A 29 -10.86 -6.59 11.50
C ALA A 29 -10.96 -7.25 12.89
N ARG A 30 -11.19 -6.45 13.95
CA ARG A 30 -11.40 -6.99 15.31
C ARG A 30 -12.62 -7.90 15.42
N HIS A 31 -13.74 -7.54 14.77
CA HIS A 31 -14.95 -8.37 14.71
C HIS A 31 -14.71 -9.72 14.04
N LEU A 32 -13.74 -9.78 13.12
CA LEU A 32 -13.30 -10.99 12.43
C LEU A 32 -12.12 -11.69 13.13
N GLU A 33 -11.81 -11.30 14.37
CA GLU A 33 -10.70 -11.84 15.17
C GLU A 33 -9.31 -11.66 14.51
N VAL A 34 -9.16 -10.63 13.68
CA VAL A 34 -7.91 -10.23 13.04
C VAL A 34 -7.32 -9.03 13.77
N ASP A 35 -6.05 -9.09 14.15
CA ASP A 35 -5.31 -7.92 14.62
C ASP A 35 -5.10 -6.92 13.46
N PRO A 36 -5.73 -5.72 13.50
CA PRO A 36 -5.64 -4.76 12.41
C PRO A 36 -4.22 -4.20 12.21
N GLU A 37 -3.45 -4.04 13.27
CA GLU A 37 -2.07 -3.53 13.19
C GLU A 37 -1.16 -4.55 12.53
N ALA A 38 -1.23 -5.80 12.99
CA ALA A 38 -0.46 -6.89 12.40
C ALA A 38 -0.85 -7.13 10.93
N ALA A 39 -2.14 -7.05 10.59
CA ALA A 39 -2.63 -7.18 9.23
C ALA A 39 -2.10 -6.07 8.32
N LEU A 40 -2.14 -4.81 8.77
CA LEU A 40 -1.60 -3.67 8.05
C LEU A 40 -0.07 -3.76 7.88
N ALA A 41 0.65 -4.16 8.93
CA ALA A 41 2.09 -4.38 8.87
C ALA A 41 2.46 -5.46 7.82
N GLY A 42 1.69 -6.55 7.77
CA GLY A 42 1.82 -7.59 6.75
C GLY A 42 1.57 -7.07 5.32
N ALA A 43 0.53 -6.26 5.14
CA ALA A 43 0.22 -5.63 3.86
C ALA A 43 1.35 -4.68 3.40
N ASN A 44 1.87 -3.85 4.30
CA ASN A 44 2.98 -2.93 4.03
C ASN A 44 4.26 -3.69 3.65
N LEU A 45 4.58 -4.77 4.36
CA LEU A 45 5.76 -5.58 4.04
C LEU A 45 5.62 -6.25 2.65
N LYS A 46 4.43 -6.76 2.33
CA LYS A 46 4.11 -7.31 1.00
C LYS A 46 4.28 -6.26 -0.09
N PHE A 47 3.76 -5.04 0.13
CA PHE A 47 3.94 -3.93 -0.81
C PHE A 47 5.42 -3.62 -1.03
N ARG A 48 6.20 -3.45 0.04
CA ARG A 48 7.64 -3.17 -0.05
C ARG A 48 8.42 -4.21 -0.84
N ARG A 49 8.14 -5.51 -0.62
CA ARG A 49 8.80 -6.59 -1.37
C ARG A 49 8.51 -6.53 -2.86
N ARG A 50 7.23 -6.36 -3.22
CA ARG A 50 6.82 -6.29 -4.62
C ARG A 50 7.33 -5.05 -5.31
N PHE A 51 7.30 -3.91 -4.62
CA PHE A 51 7.82 -2.67 -5.14
C PHE A 51 9.34 -2.73 -5.38
N ALA A 52 10.10 -3.32 -4.45
CA ALA A 52 11.53 -3.56 -4.67
C ALA A 52 11.82 -4.46 -5.88
N ALA A 53 10.95 -5.44 -6.17
CA ALA A 53 11.06 -6.26 -7.38
C ALA A 53 10.72 -5.46 -8.65
N VAL A 54 9.76 -4.53 -8.59
CA VAL A 54 9.49 -3.58 -9.69
C VAL A 54 10.72 -2.72 -9.96
N GLU A 55 11.32 -2.13 -8.92
CA GLU A 55 12.54 -1.31 -9.05
C GLU A 55 13.70 -2.12 -9.67
N ALA A 56 13.91 -3.35 -9.21
CA ALA A 56 14.93 -4.24 -9.76
C ALA A 56 14.65 -4.62 -11.23
N GLY A 57 13.39 -4.88 -11.58
CA GLY A 57 12.98 -5.18 -12.95
C GLY A 57 13.19 -4.01 -13.91
N LEU A 58 12.89 -2.78 -13.47
CA LEU A 58 13.18 -1.58 -14.24
C LEU A 58 14.69 -1.36 -14.40
N ALA A 59 15.45 -1.52 -13.32
CA ALA A 59 16.90 -1.39 -13.35
C ALA A 59 17.55 -2.40 -14.32
N ALA A 60 17.06 -3.64 -14.36
CA ALA A 60 17.51 -4.66 -15.32
C ALA A 60 17.22 -4.27 -16.79
N ARG A 61 16.20 -3.44 -17.01
CA ARG A 61 15.84 -2.87 -18.33
C ARG A 61 16.55 -1.53 -18.60
N SER A 62 17.51 -1.13 -17.76
CA SER A 62 18.17 0.18 -17.81
C SER A 62 17.19 1.35 -17.77
N ARG A 63 16.08 1.21 -17.04
CA ARG A 63 15.04 2.22 -16.86
C ARG A 63 14.98 2.66 -15.41
N ARG A 64 14.64 3.93 -15.19
CA ARG A 64 14.38 4.50 -13.85
C ARG A 64 12.89 4.50 -13.58
N LEU A 65 12.51 4.50 -12.30
CA LEU A 65 11.12 4.52 -11.87
C LEU A 65 10.37 5.76 -12.40
N GLU A 66 11.00 6.93 -12.37
CA GLU A 66 10.43 8.19 -12.88
C GLU A 66 10.18 8.21 -14.39
N ASP A 67 10.84 7.33 -15.15
CA ASP A 67 10.73 7.23 -16.61
C ASP A 67 9.84 6.04 -17.04
N ALA A 68 9.31 5.27 -16.07
CA ALA A 68 8.48 4.10 -16.33
C ALA A 68 7.00 4.48 -16.45
N THR A 69 6.27 3.79 -17.33
CA THR A 69 4.82 3.93 -17.38
C THR A 69 4.14 3.11 -16.27
N LEU A 70 2.90 3.45 -15.95
CA LEU A 70 2.11 2.66 -15.00
C LEU A 70 1.91 1.23 -15.50
N GLU A 71 1.77 1.03 -16.80
CA GLU A 71 1.67 -0.29 -17.42
C GLU A 71 2.96 -1.10 -17.21
N GLU A 72 4.13 -0.51 -17.44
CA GLU A 72 5.43 -1.17 -17.19
C GLU A 72 5.59 -1.57 -15.71
N MET A 73 5.15 -0.70 -14.80
CA MET A 73 5.17 -0.99 -13.36
C MET A 73 4.17 -2.10 -12.97
N ASP A 74 2.98 -2.12 -13.56
CA ASP A 74 1.95 -3.13 -13.30
C ASP A 74 2.37 -4.52 -13.81
N GLU A 75 2.99 -4.59 -14.99
CA GLU A 75 3.56 -5.82 -15.53
C GLU A 75 4.59 -6.44 -14.58
N LEU A 76 5.55 -5.62 -14.12
CA LEU A 76 6.57 -6.03 -13.16
C LEU A 76 5.98 -6.38 -11.79
N TRP A 77 4.91 -5.69 -11.39
CA TRP A 77 4.19 -5.98 -10.15
C TRP A 77 3.52 -7.35 -10.19
N GLU A 78 2.85 -7.69 -11.31
CA GLU A 78 2.24 -8.99 -11.51
C GLU A 78 3.29 -10.11 -11.64
N GLU A 79 4.46 -9.84 -12.25
CA GLU A 79 5.61 -10.73 -12.21
C GLU A 79 6.07 -11.01 -10.77
N ALA A 80 6.25 -9.96 -9.95
CA ALA A 80 6.65 -10.08 -8.55
C ALA A 80 5.63 -10.91 -7.74
N LYS A 81 4.34 -10.68 -7.97
CA LYS A 81 3.24 -11.43 -7.33
C LYS A 81 3.24 -12.90 -7.75
N ARG A 82 3.55 -13.23 -9.02
CA ARG A 82 3.71 -14.62 -9.47
C ARG A 82 4.92 -15.29 -8.82
N ALA A 83 6.06 -14.60 -8.76
CA ALA A 83 7.26 -15.11 -8.10
C ALA A 83 7.03 -15.39 -6.60
N GLU A 84 6.36 -14.49 -5.89
CA GLU A 84 6.01 -14.65 -4.47
C GLU A 84 5.04 -15.84 -4.23
N ARG A 85 4.16 -16.14 -5.18
CA ARG A 85 3.27 -17.32 -5.09
C ARG A 85 4.02 -18.64 -5.27
N LEU A 86 5.04 -18.65 -6.13
CA LEU A 86 5.88 -19.83 -6.38
C LEU A 86 6.86 -20.06 -5.23
N THR A 87 7.45 -18.99 -4.70
CA THR A 87 8.40 -19.01 -3.60
C THR A 87 7.96 -18.02 -2.53
N PRO A 88 7.04 -18.42 -1.63
CA PRO A 88 6.55 -17.53 -0.60
C PRO A 88 7.67 -17.13 0.37
N PRO A 89 7.67 -15.88 0.85
CA PRO A 89 8.65 -15.43 1.83
C PRO A 89 8.47 -16.24 3.12
N PRO A 90 9.56 -16.49 3.88
CA PRO A 90 9.46 -17.20 5.13
C PRO A 90 8.44 -16.50 6.05
N SER A 91 7.53 -17.27 6.65
CA SER A 91 6.64 -16.74 7.66
C SER A 91 7.49 -16.32 8.86
N ARG A 92 7.55 -15.02 9.16
CA ARG A 92 8.03 -14.58 10.47
C ARG A 92 7.01 -15.07 11.48
N ARG A 93 7.38 -16.06 12.29
CA ARG A 93 6.68 -16.30 13.55
C ARG A 93 6.85 -15.03 14.38
N SER A 94 5.76 -14.35 14.72
CA SER A 94 5.79 -13.43 15.85
C SER A 94 6.17 -14.25 17.09
N PRO A 95 7.08 -13.78 17.94
CA PRO A 95 7.30 -14.40 19.25
C PRO A 95 6.02 -14.39 20.09
#